data_AF-H0SRU1-F1
#
_entry.id   AF-H0SRU1-F1
#
_cell.length_a   1.000
_cell.length_b   1.000
_cell.length_c   1.000
_cell.angle_alpha   90.00
_cell.angle_beta   90.00
_cell.angle_gamma   90.00
#
_symmetry.space_group_name_H-M   'P 1'
#
loop_
_entity.id
_entity.type
_entity.pdbx_description
1 polymer ?
#
loop_
_entity_poly.entity_id
_entity_poly.type
_entity_poly.pdbx_seq_one_letter_code
_entity_poly.pdbx_strand_id
1 'polypeptide(L)'
;MLRLHGIMGRADDKIYARQLHTLEHRGGIELLFVPPEDAGRKRFRLTTDRGTDCAVSLDRDEELIDGALLHLDTDRAIIARFGKQQVLRLKARDEASALKLGWHAGNLHWRVRFEGDHLVVLLDAPLGSYRARIQPLLEAGEVVERDHV
;
A
#
# COMPACT_ATOMS: atom_id res chain seq x y z
N MET A 1 -6.87 8.50 16.93
CA MET A 1 -5.77 7.56 17.20
C MET A 1 -6.35 6.18 17.45
N LEU A 2 -6.02 5.22 16.61
CA LEU A 2 -6.38 3.80 16.74
C LEU A 2 -5.32 3.06 17.55
N ARG A 3 -5.71 2.21 18.49
CA ARG A 3 -4.78 1.41 19.31
C ARG A 3 -4.70 -0.01 18.74
N LEU A 4 -3.49 -0.42 18.36
CA LEU A 4 -3.21 -1.75 17.82
C LEU A 4 -2.52 -2.56 18.90
N HIS A 5 -3.15 -3.66 19.30
CA HIS A 5 -2.68 -4.52 20.38
C HIS A 5 -2.33 -5.89 19.81
N GLY A 6 -1.04 -6.20 19.79
CA GLY A 6 -0.46 -7.43 19.28
C GLY A 6 -0.66 -7.69 17.78
N ILE A 7 -0.40 -8.93 17.38
CA ILE A 7 -0.47 -9.41 15.99
C ILE A 7 -1.59 -10.44 15.88
N MET A 8 -2.58 -10.18 15.02
CA MET A 8 -3.69 -11.11 14.79
C MET A 8 -3.29 -12.33 13.94
N GLY A 9 -2.25 -12.17 13.13
CA GLY A 9 -1.68 -13.19 12.25
C GLY A 9 -0.99 -12.54 11.06
N ARG A 10 -0.98 -13.20 9.92
CA ARG A 10 -0.36 -12.69 8.68
C ARG A 10 -1.40 -12.42 7.60
N ALA A 11 -1.10 -11.45 6.75
CA ALA A 11 -1.94 -11.11 5.61
C ALA A 11 -2.06 -12.25 4.56
N ASP A 12 -1.10 -13.17 4.54
CA ASP A 12 -1.10 -14.35 3.67
C ASP A 12 -1.76 -15.59 4.32
N ASP A 13 -2.22 -15.48 5.57
CA ASP A 13 -2.92 -16.58 6.24
C ASP A 13 -4.29 -16.83 5.58
N LYS A 14 -4.54 -18.10 5.22
CA LYS A 14 -5.79 -18.52 4.57
C LYS A 14 -7.05 -18.18 5.38
N ILE A 15 -6.94 -18.06 6.70
CA ILE A 15 -8.06 -17.71 7.58
C ILE A 15 -8.58 -16.29 7.30
N TYR A 16 -7.69 -15.36 6.92
CA TYR A 16 -8.04 -13.96 6.65
C TYR A 16 -8.29 -13.66 5.17
N ALA A 17 -7.92 -14.56 4.25
CA ALA A 17 -7.96 -14.35 2.81
C ALA A 17 -9.30 -13.80 2.30
N ARG A 18 -10.44 -14.35 2.75
CA ARG A 18 -11.77 -13.89 2.31
C ARG A 18 -12.06 -12.47 2.80
N GLN A 19 -11.79 -12.18 4.07
CA GLN A 19 -12.06 -10.87 4.66
C GLN A 19 -11.16 -9.79 4.05
N LEU A 20 -9.87 -10.10 3.89
CA LEU A 20 -8.92 -9.20 3.24
C LEU A 20 -9.29 -8.94 1.79
N HIS A 21 -9.73 -9.97 1.05
CA HIS A 21 -10.19 -9.78 -0.33
C HIS A 21 -11.42 -8.86 -0.41
N THR A 22 -12.41 -9.05 0.46
CA THR A 22 -13.58 -8.15 0.52
C THR A 22 -13.17 -6.72 0.89
N LEU A 23 -12.21 -6.55 1.80
CA LEU A 23 -11.66 -5.25 2.18
C LEU A 23 -10.92 -4.59 1.03
N GLU A 24 -10.10 -5.32 0.29
CA GLU A 24 -9.34 -4.81 -0.85
C GLU A 24 -10.25 -4.21 -1.92
N HIS A 25 -11.34 -4.90 -2.28
CA HIS A 25 -12.32 -4.42 -3.27
C HIS A 25 -12.96 -3.08 -2.94
N ARG A 26 -13.11 -2.77 -1.65
CA ARG A 26 -13.68 -1.50 -1.17
C ARG A 26 -12.62 -0.51 -0.67
N GLY A 27 -11.33 -0.83 -0.84
CA GLY A 27 -10.23 0.00 -0.37
C GLY A 27 -10.03 0.03 1.15
N GLY A 28 -10.52 -0.97 1.89
CA GLY A 28 -10.33 -1.07 3.35
C GLY A 28 -8.93 -1.52 3.78
N ILE A 29 -8.00 -1.78 2.86
CA ILE A 29 -6.63 -2.16 3.21
C ILE A 29 -5.78 -0.90 3.43
N GLU A 30 -5.19 -0.81 4.61
CA GLU A 30 -4.24 0.22 5.02
C GLU A 30 -2.89 -0.42 5.35
N LEU A 31 -1.80 0.21 4.90
CA LEU A 31 -0.45 -0.25 5.19
C LEU A 31 0.23 0.66 6.21
N LEU A 32 0.79 0.04 7.23
CA LEU A 32 1.62 0.70 8.23
C LEU A 32 3.09 0.44 7.89
N PHE A 33 3.73 1.43 7.27
CA PHE A 33 5.16 1.36 6.95
C PHE A 33 6.00 1.61 8.20
N VAL A 34 6.69 0.57 8.67
CA VAL A 34 7.52 0.59 9.86
C VAL A 34 8.97 0.80 9.46
N PRO A 35 9.56 1.96 9.81
CA PRO A 35 10.93 2.23 9.45
C PRO A 35 11.90 1.40 10.32
N PRO A 36 13.16 1.19 9.89
CA PRO A 36 14.11 0.33 10.59
C PRO A 36 14.34 0.71 12.06
N GLU A 37 14.30 1.99 12.38
CA GLU A 37 14.44 2.52 13.74
C GLU A 37 13.30 2.09 14.69
N ASP A 38 12.13 1.74 14.15
CA ASP A 38 10.96 1.32 14.93
C ASP A 38 10.72 -0.19 14.90
N ALA A 39 11.35 -0.94 13.99
CA ALA A 39 11.11 -2.37 13.79
C ALA A 39 11.36 -3.22 15.05
N GLY A 40 12.33 -2.83 15.89
CA GLY A 40 12.64 -3.52 17.15
C GLY A 40 11.85 -3.03 18.37
N ARG A 41 10.99 -2.02 18.22
CA ARG A 41 10.28 -1.41 19.34
C ARG A 41 8.97 -2.13 19.62
N LYS A 42 8.66 -2.35 20.90
CA LYS A 42 7.37 -2.91 21.33
C LYS A 42 6.23 -1.90 21.33
N ARG A 43 6.55 -0.61 21.41
CA ARG A 43 5.58 0.48 21.42
C ARG A 43 6.07 1.63 20.57
N PHE A 44 5.28 2.00 19.59
CA PHE A 44 5.56 3.08 18.66
C PHE A 44 4.25 3.67 18.13
N ARG A 45 4.33 4.85 17.53
CA ARG A 45 3.19 5.54 16.93
C ARG A 45 3.56 5.93 15.51
N LEU A 46 2.76 5.49 14.56
CA LEU A 46 2.97 5.71 13.13
C LEU A 46 1.63 5.99 12.46
N THR A 47 1.67 6.53 11.25
CA THR A 47 0.47 6.78 10.45
C THR A 47 0.45 5.82 9.27
N THR A 48 -0.71 5.26 8.96
CA THR A 48 -0.88 4.42 7.76
C THR A 48 -0.76 5.26 6.50
N ASP A 49 -0.61 4.60 5.36
CA ASP A 49 -0.65 5.26 4.04
C ASP A 49 -1.98 5.92 3.69
N ARG A 50 -3.05 5.64 4.45
CA ARG A 50 -4.35 6.32 4.34
C ARG A 50 -4.56 7.41 5.40
N GLY A 51 -3.55 7.72 6.21
CA GLY A 51 -3.61 8.80 7.20
C GLY A 51 -4.16 8.39 8.57
N THR A 52 -4.37 7.09 8.82
CA THR A 52 -4.84 6.62 10.14
C THR A 52 -3.68 6.64 11.13
N ASP A 53 -3.83 7.44 12.18
CA ASP A 53 -2.89 7.53 13.28
C ASP A 53 -3.00 6.30 14.21
N CYS A 54 -1.95 5.48 14.27
CA CYS A 54 -1.88 4.20 14.96
C CYS A 54 -0.89 4.24 16.12
N ALA A 55 -1.33 3.84 17.31
CA ALA A 55 -0.45 3.53 18.43
C ALA A 55 -0.34 2.00 18.56
N VAL A 56 0.84 1.46 18.23
CA VAL A 56 1.10 0.02 18.26
C VAL A 56 1.67 -0.38 19.63
N SER A 57 1.16 -1.46 20.18
CA SER A 57 1.65 -2.10 21.40
C SER A 57 1.70 -3.61 21.20
N LEU A 58 2.91 -4.14 21.04
CA LEU A 58 3.17 -5.58 20.91
C LEU A 58 3.46 -6.19 22.27
N ASP A 59 3.14 -7.47 22.42
CA ASP A 59 3.50 -8.25 23.59
C ASP A 59 5.01 -8.53 23.64
N ARG A 60 5.48 -8.96 24.82
CA ARG A 60 6.93 -9.11 25.06
C ARG A 60 7.55 -10.17 24.17
N ASP A 61 6.80 -11.22 23.86
CA ASP A 61 7.13 -12.38 23.05
C ASP A 61 6.83 -12.21 21.55
N GLU A 62 6.08 -11.17 21.16
CA GLU A 62 5.78 -10.90 19.75
C GLU A 62 6.87 -10.11 19.03
N GLU A 63 7.30 -10.58 17.87
CA GLU A 63 8.17 -9.83 16.98
C GLU A 63 7.37 -9.38 15.76
N LEU A 64 7.49 -8.09 15.42
CA LEU A 64 6.85 -7.57 14.23
C LEU A 64 7.50 -8.18 13.00
N ILE A 65 6.68 -8.62 12.05
CA ILE A 65 7.15 -9.23 10.80
C ILE A 65 6.52 -8.51 9.61
N ASP A 66 7.20 -8.54 8.47
CA ASP A 66 6.59 -8.03 7.24
C ASP A 66 5.34 -8.83 6.89
N GLY A 67 4.24 -8.12 6.67
CA GLY A 67 2.92 -8.69 6.43
C GLY A 67 2.12 -9.05 7.67
N ALA A 68 2.57 -8.66 8.87
CA ALA A 68 1.78 -8.83 10.09
C ALA A 68 0.45 -8.07 9.99
N LEU A 69 -0.65 -8.76 10.28
CA LEU A 69 -1.98 -8.19 10.39
C LEU A 69 -2.18 -7.66 11.82
N LEU A 70 -2.24 -6.33 11.96
CA LEU A 70 -2.32 -5.64 13.24
C LEU A 70 -3.74 -5.24 13.64
N HIS A 71 -4.64 -5.19 12.66
CA HIS A 71 -6.05 -4.85 12.86
C HIS A 71 -6.88 -5.47 11.76
N LEU A 72 -8.06 -5.97 12.12
CA LEU A 72 -9.06 -6.45 11.18
C LEU A 72 -10.45 -6.22 11.77
N ASP A 73 -11.25 -5.42 11.08
CA ASP A 73 -12.67 -5.24 11.40
C ASP A 73 -13.53 -5.26 10.13
N THR A 74 -14.80 -4.86 10.28
CA THR A 74 -15.76 -4.80 9.18
C THR A 74 -15.51 -3.68 8.20
N ASP A 75 -14.56 -2.76 8.40
CA ASP A 75 -14.33 -1.60 7.55
C ASP A 75 -12.89 -1.52 7.03
N ARG A 76 -11.91 -1.99 7.82
CA ARG A 76 -10.49 -1.90 7.48
C ARG A 76 -9.66 -3.09 7.97
N ALA A 77 -8.51 -3.27 7.34
CA ALA A 77 -7.39 -4.03 7.87
C ALA A 77 -6.11 -3.21 7.82
N ILE A 78 -5.26 -3.36 8.84
CA ILE A 78 -3.96 -2.68 8.91
C ILE A 78 -2.86 -3.73 8.88
N ILE A 79 -2.00 -3.63 7.88
CA ILE A 79 -0.90 -4.58 7.63
C ILE A 79 0.44 -3.86 7.76
N ALA A 80 1.34 -4.41 8.56
CA ALA A 80 2.69 -3.89 8.71
C ALA A 80 3.55 -4.19 7.47
N ARG A 81 4.29 -3.19 7.00
CA ARG A 81 5.33 -3.32 5.97
C ARG A 81 6.62 -2.69 6.44
N PHE A 82 7.75 -3.33 6.19
CA PHE A 82 9.04 -2.77 6.61
C PHE A 82 9.61 -1.78 5.60
N GLY A 83 10.27 -0.75 6.12
CA GLY A 83 10.87 0.30 5.32
C GLY A 83 9.93 1.46 5.04
N LYS A 84 10.08 2.08 3.87
CA LYS A 84 9.32 3.26 3.46
C LYS A 84 8.34 2.90 2.35
N GLN A 85 7.23 3.62 2.30
CA GLN A 85 6.31 3.52 1.18
C GLN A 85 7.02 3.91 -0.12
N GLN A 86 7.15 2.94 -1.02
CA GLN A 86 7.61 3.22 -2.37
C GLN A 86 6.43 3.72 -3.20
N VAL A 87 6.73 4.59 -4.16
CA VAL A 87 5.74 5.15 -5.07
C VAL A 87 6.25 5.09 -6.50
N LEU A 88 5.34 4.90 -7.44
CA LEU A 88 5.59 5.02 -8.88
C LEU A 88 4.78 6.22 -9.40
N ARG A 89 5.47 7.27 -9.86
CA ARG A 89 4.80 8.41 -10.51
C ARG A 89 4.75 8.21 -12.00
N LEU A 90 3.54 8.35 -12.53
CA LEU A 90 3.25 8.18 -13.94
C LEU A 90 2.64 9.47 -14.47
N LYS A 91 3.21 9.97 -15.55
CA LYS A 91 2.63 11.08 -16.32
C LYS A 91 2.21 10.56 -17.68
N ALA A 92 0.94 10.77 -18.02
CA ALA A 92 0.45 10.52 -19.36
C ALA A 92 0.94 11.62 -20.31
N ARG A 93 1.23 11.26 -21.56
CA ARG A 93 1.65 12.20 -22.60
C ARG A 93 0.54 13.19 -22.97
N ASP A 94 -0.69 12.70 -23.03
CA ASP A 94 -1.88 13.41 -23.49
C ASP A 94 -3.15 12.83 -22.83
N GLU A 95 -4.31 13.46 -23.07
CA GLU A 95 -5.60 13.06 -22.48
C GLU A 95 -6.01 11.63 -22.86
N ALA A 96 -5.75 11.21 -24.11
CA ALA A 96 -6.06 9.85 -24.57
C ALA A 96 -5.23 8.81 -23.81
N SER A 97 -3.95 9.10 -23.59
CA SER A 97 -3.05 8.26 -22.79
C SER A 97 -3.45 8.27 -21.31
N ALA A 98 -3.94 9.40 -20.80
CA ALA A 98 -4.44 9.52 -19.42
C ALA A 98 -5.69 8.64 -19.19
N LEU A 99 -6.61 8.57 -20.16
CA LEU A 99 -7.77 7.68 -20.09
C LEU A 99 -7.35 6.21 -19.98
N LYS A 100 -6.38 5.78 -20.80
CA LYS A 100 -5.85 4.41 -20.74
C LYS A 100 -5.19 4.15 -19.39
N LEU A 101 -4.30 5.04 -18.94
CA LEU A 101 -3.61 4.89 -17.66
C LEU A 101 -4.60 4.81 -16.49
N GLY A 102 -5.61 5.68 -16.47
CA GLY A 102 -6.68 5.67 -15.47
C GLY A 102 -7.47 4.36 -15.49
N TRP A 103 -7.82 3.85 -16.67
CA TRP A 103 -8.48 2.55 -16.81
C TRP A 103 -7.61 1.41 -16.28
N HIS A 104 -6.32 1.37 -16.61
CA HIS A 104 -5.38 0.36 -16.10
C HIS A 104 -5.28 0.41 -14.58
N ALA A 105 -5.05 1.59 -14.00
CA ALA A 105 -4.94 1.74 -12.56
C ALA A 105 -6.22 1.30 -11.83
N GLY A 106 -7.39 1.69 -12.35
CA GLY A 106 -8.67 1.26 -11.80
C GLY A 106 -8.90 -0.24 -11.92
N ASN A 107 -8.72 -0.82 -13.12
CA ASN A 107 -8.92 -2.25 -13.37
C ASN A 107 -7.95 -3.14 -12.58
N LEU A 108 -6.75 -2.64 -12.29
CA LEU A 108 -5.75 -3.33 -11.47
C LEU A 108 -5.93 -3.09 -9.97
N HIS A 109 -6.95 -2.32 -9.57
CA HIS A 109 -7.18 -1.91 -8.18
C HIS A 109 -5.95 -1.26 -7.52
N TRP A 110 -5.17 -0.52 -8.31
CA TRP A 110 -4.01 0.18 -7.79
C TRP A 110 -4.45 1.27 -6.82
N ARG A 111 -3.76 1.33 -5.69
CA ARG A 111 -3.91 2.43 -4.74
C ARG A 111 -3.14 3.62 -5.28
N VAL A 112 -3.84 4.71 -5.53
CA VAL A 112 -3.28 5.89 -6.19
C VAL A 112 -3.64 7.17 -5.45
N ARG A 113 -2.80 8.18 -5.63
CA ARG A 113 -3.13 9.58 -5.34
C ARG A 113 -2.78 10.45 -6.55
N PHE A 114 -3.38 11.62 -6.62
CA PHE A 114 -3.11 12.60 -7.68
C PHE A 114 -2.15 13.67 -7.16
N GLU A 115 -1.09 13.94 -7.92
CA GLU A 115 -0.14 15.02 -7.68
C GLU A 115 -0.03 15.87 -8.95
N GLY A 116 -0.86 16.92 -9.05
CA GLY A 116 -0.95 17.71 -10.27
C GLY A 116 -1.42 16.86 -11.46
N ASP A 117 -0.60 16.79 -12.51
CA ASP A 117 -0.81 15.97 -13.70
C ASP A 117 -0.18 14.56 -13.61
N HIS A 118 0.22 14.13 -12.41
CA HIS A 118 0.79 12.80 -12.18
C HIS A 118 -0.20 11.89 -11.44
N LEU A 119 -0.26 10.64 -11.90
CA LEU A 119 -0.83 9.53 -11.16
C LEU A 119 0.26 8.89 -10.31
N VAL A 120 0.14 8.96 -8.99
CA VAL A 120 1.12 8.40 -8.06
C VAL A 120 0.59 7.10 -7.50
N VAL A 121 1.16 5.98 -7.93
CA VAL A 121 0.81 4.64 -7.47
C VAL A 121 1.57 4.34 -6.18
N LEU A 122 0.84 3.91 -5.16
CA LEU A 122 1.34 3.54 -3.85
C LEU A 122 1.70 2.06 -3.86
N LEU A 123 3.00 1.75 -3.84
CA LEU A 123 3.48 0.39 -4.02
C LEU A 123 3.41 -0.42 -2.72
N ASP A 124 2.93 -1.65 -2.85
CA ASP A 124 2.93 -2.70 -1.83
C ASP A 124 3.58 -4.00 -2.30
N ALA A 125 4.09 -4.00 -3.53
CA ALA A 125 4.89 -5.05 -4.14
C ALA A 125 6.05 -4.39 -4.92
N PRO A 126 7.05 -5.17 -5.36
CA PRO A 126 8.18 -4.62 -6.10
C PRO A 126 7.75 -3.82 -7.34
N LEU A 127 8.45 -2.70 -7.60
CA LEU A 127 8.17 -1.80 -8.74
C LEU A 127 8.05 -2.54 -10.09
N GLY A 128 8.86 -3.57 -10.32
CA GLY A 128 8.82 -4.38 -11.54
C GLY A 128 7.46 -5.03 -11.80
N SER A 129 6.75 -5.45 -10.75
CA SER A 129 5.41 -6.04 -10.85
C SER A 129 4.38 -5.03 -11.37
N TYR A 130 4.54 -3.75 -11.04
CA TYR A 130 3.68 -2.68 -11.51
C TYR A 130 4.00 -2.29 -12.95
N ARG A 131 5.29 -2.07 -13.25
CA ARG A 131 5.77 -1.76 -14.61
C ARG A 131 5.29 -2.78 -15.63
N ALA A 132 5.39 -4.07 -15.31
CA ALA A 132 4.95 -5.15 -16.20
C ALA A 132 3.47 -5.04 -16.64
N ARG A 133 2.59 -4.45 -15.81
CA ARG A 133 1.15 -4.34 -16.11
C ARG A 133 0.81 -3.17 -17.04
N ILE A 134 1.72 -2.20 -17.17
CA ILE A 134 1.57 -1.02 -18.05
C ILE A 134 2.68 -0.94 -19.10
N GLN A 135 3.49 -2.00 -19.25
CA GLN A 135 4.62 -2.07 -20.17
C GLN A 135 4.27 -1.58 -21.60
N PRO A 136 3.12 -1.95 -22.20
CA PRO A 136 2.77 -1.45 -23.54
C PRO A 136 2.62 0.08 -23.61
N LEU A 137 2.13 0.73 -22.54
CA LEU A 137 1.97 2.18 -22.50
C LEU A 137 3.33 2.87 -22.33
N LEU A 138 4.24 2.26 -21.57
CA LEU A 138 5.60 2.75 -21.39
C LEU A 138 6.39 2.67 -22.71
N GLU A 139 6.33 1.53 -23.40
CA GLU A 139 7.02 1.29 -24.68
C GLU A 139 6.50 2.20 -25.80
N ALA A 140 5.19 2.45 -25.83
CA ALA A 140 4.58 3.36 -26.80
C ALA A 140 4.82 4.86 -26.47
N GLY A 141 5.50 5.17 -25.37
CA GLY A 141 5.71 6.54 -24.89
C GLY A 141 4.41 7.28 -24.56
N GLU A 142 3.33 6.54 -24.27
CA GLU A 142 2.03 7.08 -23.85
C GLU A 142 2.07 7.48 -22.38
N VAL A 143 2.86 6.76 -21.59
CA VAL A 143 3.11 7.02 -20.17
C VAL A 143 4.60 7.05 -19.92
N VAL A 144 5.04 8.00 -19.09
CA VAL A 144 6.44 8.11 -18.67
C VAL A 144 6.53 8.12 -17.16
N GLU A 145 7.59 7.49 -16.65
CA GLU A 145 7.93 7.55 -15.24
C GLU A 145 8.61 8.88 -14.92
N ARG A 146 8.36 9.37 -13.70
CA ARG A 146 8.96 10.61 -13.19
C ARG A 146 9.49 10.38 -11.78
N ASP A 147 10.73 10.77 -11.54
CA ASP A 147 11.28 10.76 -10.20
C ASP A 147 10.69 11.88 -9.35
N HIS A 148 10.89 11.76 -8.03
CA HIS A 148 10.71 12.90 -7.13
C HIS A 148 11.64 14.05 -7.58
N VAL A 149 11.07 15.22 -7.85
CA VAL A 149 11.83 16.49 -7.85
C VAL A 149 12.22 16.82 -6.42
#